data_AF-A0A7X7E9N3-F1
#
_entry.id   AF-A0A7X7E9N3-F1
#
_cell.length_a   1.000
_cell.length_b   1.000
_cell.length_c   1.000
_cell.angle_alpha   90.00
_cell.angle_beta   90.00
_cell.angle_gamma   90.00
#
_symmetry.space_group_name_H-M   'P 1'
#
loop_
_entity.id
_entity.type
_entity.pdbx_description
1 polymer ?
#
loop_
_entity_poly.entity_id
_entity_poly.type
_entity_poly.pdbx_seq_one_letter_code
_entity_poly.pdbx_strand_id
1 'polypeptide(L)' 'MNAYDIMTEWDNVTGKGPRSKEDLDRDIPPLLAGRDYEEWKSALEASDIRAIRQGMKIWGMPEEPLKPFEVEEAIETA' A
#
# COMPACT_ATOMS: atom_id res chain seq x y z
N MET A 1 0.07 -11.52 -3.57
CA MET A 1 0.08 -10.98 -2.20
C MET A 1 -1.33 -10.48 -1.92
N ASN A 2 -1.95 -10.83 -0.79
CA ASN A 2 -3.31 -10.38 -0.48
C ASN A 2 -3.29 -8.98 0.14
N ALA A 3 -4.44 -8.30 0.23
CA ALA A 3 -4.50 -6.94 0.77
C ALA A 3 -4.02 -6.84 2.23
N TYR A 4 -4.28 -7.85 3.06
CA TYR A 4 -3.87 -7.87 4.47
C TYR A 4 -2.35 -8.03 4.63
N ASP A 5 -1.70 -8.79 3.74
CA ASP A 5 -0.24 -8.92 3.73
C ASP A 5 0.39 -7.55 3.46
N ILE A 6 -0.13 -6.81 2.47
CA ILE A 6 0.31 -5.45 2.12
C ILE A 6 0.13 -4.50 3.32
N MET A 7 -1.05 -4.53 3.97
CA MET A 7 -1.32 -3.70 5.14
C MET A 7 -0.41 -4.04 6.32
N THR A 8 -0.09 -5.33 6.51
CA THR A 8 0.82 -5.80 7.56
C THR A 8 2.26 -5.32 7.29
N GLU A 9 2.69 -5.35 6.02
CA GLU A 9 3.98 -4.77 5.63
C GLU A 9 4.04 -3.27 5.93
N TRP A 10 2.98 -2.52 5.61
CA TRP A 10 2.93 -1.09 5.94
C TRP A 10 2.91 -0.82 7.44
N ASP A 11 2.24 -1.66 8.24
CA ASP A 11 2.29 -1.59 9.71
C ASP A 11 3.71 -1.80 10.25
N ASN A 12 4.46 -2.73 9.67
CA ASN A 12 5.86 -2.97 10.04
C ASN A 12 6.75 -1.78 9.65
N VAL A 13 6.60 -1.24 8.45
CA VAL A 13 7.40 -0.10 7.95
C VAL A 13 7.14 1.16 8.78
N THR A 14 5.90 1.39 9.19
CA THR A 14 5.51 2.60 9.95
C THR A 14 5.69 2.47 11.46
N GLY A 15 6.15 1.31 11.95
CA GLY A 15 6.35 1.07 13.37
C GLY A 15 5.05 1.05 14.19
N LYS A 16 3.90 0.89 13.54
CA LYS A 16 2.59 0.76 14.20
C LYS A 16 2.40 -0.61 14.85
N GLY A 17 3.23 -1.58 14.49
CA GLY A 17 3.14 -2.96 14.94
C GLY A 17 2.04 -3.75 14.21
N PRO A 18 2.12 -5.09 14.16
CA PRO A 18 1.19 -5.89 13.39
C PRO A 18 -0.22 -5.81 13.98
N ARG A 19 -1.15 -5.18 13.26
CA ARG A 19 -2.58 -5.19 13.60
C ARG A 19 -3.23 -6.50 13.15
N SER A 20 -4.27 -6.91 13.87
CA SER A 20 -5.10 -8.03 13.43
C SER A 20 -5.94 -7.63 12.20
N LYS A 21 -6.43 -8.63 11.45
CA LYS A 21 -7.37 -8.37 10.35
C LYS A 21 -8.62 -7.65 10.83
N GLU A 22 -9.10 -8.00 12.03
CA GLU A 22 -10.28 -7.39 12.64
C GLU A 22 -10.04 -5.91 13.00
N ASP A 23 -8.83 -5.57 13.47
CA ASP A 23 -8.45 -4.18 13.71
C ASP A 23 -8.35 -3.38 12.40
N LEU A 24 -7.79 -3.98 11.35
CA LEU A 24 -7.73 -3.36 10.02
C LEU A 24 -9.14 -3.13 9.45
N ASP A 25 -10.02 -4.12 9.55
CA ASP A 25 -11.40 -4.04 9.07
C ASP A 25 -12.24 -3.02 9.86
N ARG A 26 -11.87 -2.72 11.11
CA ARG A 26 -12.49 -1.68 11.91
C ARG A 26 -11.94 -0.29 11.59
N ASP A 27 -10.62 -0.17 11.48
CA ASP A 27 -9.94 1.13 11.53
C ASP A 27 -9.73 1.75 10.14
N ILE A 28 -9.64 0.94 9.07
CA ILE A 28 -9.34 1.41 7.72
C ILE A 28 -10.57 1.96 6.95
N PRO A 29 -11.75 1.31 6.96
CA PRO A 29 -12.89 1.81 6.18
C PRO A 29 -13.28 3.27 6.44
N PRO A 30 -13.27 3.78 7.70
CA PRO A 30 -13.55 5.20 7.96
C PRO A 30 -12.54 6.16 7.31
N LEU A 31 -11.31 5.71 7.04
CA LEU A 31 -10.22 6.52 6.48
C LEU A 31 -10.24 6.55 4.94
N LEU A 32 -11.07 5.73 4.30
CA LEU A 32 -11.16 5.63 2.84
C LEU A 32 -12.02 6.72 2.18
N ALA A 33 -12.49 7.71 2.94
CA ALA A 33 -13.22 8.88 2.46
C ALA A 33 -14.44 8.53 1.58
N GLY A 34 -15.17 7.45 1.93
CA GLY A 34 -16.37 7.01 1.23
C GLY A 34 -16.13 6.02 0.08
N ARG A 35 -14.89 5.60 -0.16
CA ARG A 35 -14.59 4.46 -1.05
C ARG A 35 -14.94 3.14 -0.35
N ASP A 36 -15.49 2.20 -1.11
CA ASP A 36 -15.77 0.86 -0.60
C ASP A 36 -14.47 0.13 -0.23
N TYR A 37 -14.50 -0.54 0.92
CA TYR A 37 -13.33 -1.19 1.49
C TYR A 37 -12.97 -2.49 0.77
N GLU A 38 -13.95 -3.27 0.31
CA GLU A 38 -13.70 -4.50 -0.45
C GLU A 38 -13.14 -4.15 -1.84
N GLU A 39 -13.70 -3.15 -2.51
CA GLU A 39 -13.18 -2.65 -3.78
C GLU A 39 -11.75 -2.11 -3.64
N TRP A 40 -11.47 -1.41 -2.54
CA TRP A 40 -10.12 -0.93 -2.27
C TRP A 40 -9.14 -2.08 -2.01
N LYS A 41 -9.52 -3.11 -1.24
CA LYS A 41 -8.70 -4.32 -1.03
C LYS A 41 -8.42 -5.04 -2.34
N SER A 42 -9.43 -5.27 -3.18
CA SER A 42 -9.22 -5.88 -4.50
C SER A 42 -8.30 -5.05 -5.39
N ALA A 43 -8.40 -3.71 -5.31
CA ALA A 43 -7.50 -2.83 -6.04
C ALA A 43 -6.05 -2.90 -5.53
N LEU A 44 -5.83 -3.06 -4.21
CA LEU A 44 -4.49 -3.32 -3.67
C LEU A 44 -3.91 -4.64 -4.18
N GLU A 45 -4.70 -5.69 -4.21
CA GLU A 45 -4.29 -7.01 -4.72
C GLU A 45 -3.95 -6.97 -6.21
N ALA A 46 -4.66 -6.14 -6.97
CA ALA A 46 -4.37 -5.83 -8.37
C ALA A 46 -3.19 -4.85 -8.57
N SER A 47 -2.52 -4.42 -7.49
CA SER A 47 -1.43 -3.44 -7.51
C SER A 47 -1.83 -2.11 -8.17
N ASP A 48 -3.09 -1.69 -7.99
CA ASP A 48 -3.58 -0.40 -8.48
C ASP A 48 -2.87 0.75 -7.77
N ILE A 49 -2.22 1.61 -8.57
CA ILE A 49 -1.40 2.71 -8.06
C ILE A 49 -2.25 3.69 -7.23
N ARG A 50 -3.53 3.91 -7.56
CA ARG A 50 -4.38 4.84 -6.82
C ARG A 50 -4.74 4.27 -5.45
N ALA A 51 -5.07 2.98 -5.38
CA ALA A 51 -5.32 2.28 -4.12
C ALA A 51 -4.07 2.25 -3.23
N ILE A 52 -2.90 1.97 -3.81
CA ILE A 52 -1.61 1.96 -3.08
C ILE A 52 -1.29 3.35 -2.52
N ARG A 53 -1.35 4.41 -3.34
CA ARG A 53 -1.09 5.78 -2.86
C ARG A 53 -2.05 6.20 -1.74
N GLN A 54 -3.33 5.86 -1.89
CA GLN A 54 -4.33 6.10 -0.86
C GLN A 54 -3.98 5.36 0.44
N GLY A 55 -3.55 4.09 0.35
CA GLY A 55 -3.06 3.32 1.48
C GLY A 55 -1.82 3.91 2.14
N MET A 56 -0.79 4.24 1.36
CA MET A 56 0.43 4.87 1.87
C MET A 56 0.12 6.16 2.65
N LYS A 57 -0.80 6.98 2.14
CA LYS A 57 -1.26 8.19 2.83
C LYS A 57 -1.95 7.88 4.17
N ILE A 58 -2.82 6.87 4.22
CA ILE A 58 -3.48 6.42 5.46
C ILE A 58 -2.45 5.93 6.48
N TRP A 59 -1.40 5.26 6.02
CA TRP A 59 -0.32 4.78 6.87
C TRP A 59 0.67 5.86 7.28
N GLY A 60 0.66 7.02 6.62
CA GLY A 60 1.62 8.11 6.85
C GLY A 60 3.00 7.80 6.28
N MET A 61 3.06 6.90 5.29
CA MET A 61 4.28 6.61 4.56
C MET A 61 4.61 7.76 3.63
N PRO A 62 5.90 8.03 3.38
CA PRO A 62 6.28 9.02 2.39
C PRO A 62 5.74 8.58 1.03
N GLU A 63 4.90 9.41 0.42
CA GLU A 63 4.64 9.40 -1.02
C GLU A 63 5.89 9.97 -1.70
N GLU A 64 7.07 9.36 -1.49
CA GLU A 64 8.19 9.65 -2.39
C GLU A 64 7.65 9.49 -3.81
N PRO A 65 8.07 10.36 -4.76
CA PRO A 65 7.78 10.05 -6.14
C PRO A 65 8.28 8.61 -6.32
N LEU A 66 7.39 7.70 -6.70
CA LEU A 66 7.80 6.45 -7.33
C LEU A 66 8.76 6.94 -8.41
N LYS A 67 10.08 6.89 -8.13
CA LYS A 67 11.07 7.40 -9.06
C LYS A 67 10.69 6.71 -10.36
N PRO A 68 10.59 7.44 -11.49
CA PRO A 68 10.53 6.76 -12.77
C PRO A 68 11.68 5.77 -12.71
N PHE A 69 11.30 4.51 -12.75
CA PHE A 69 12.14 3.33 -12.69
C PHE A 69 13.52 3.69 -13.23
N GLU A 70 14.59 3.47 -12.47
CA GLU A 70 15.94 3.44 -13.04
C GLU A 70 15.97 2.25 -14.02
N VAL A 71 15.39 2.46 -15.20
CA VAL A 71 15.68 1.72 -16.42
C VAL A 71 16.94 2.37 -16.98
N GLU A 72 18.06 2.15 -16.32
CA GLU A 72 19.34 2.03 -17.00
C GLU A 72 19.74 0.58 -16.73
N GLU A 73 19.09 -0.34 -17.44
CA GLU A 73 19.67 -0.94 -18.65
C GLU A 73 21.03 -1.56 -18.31
N ALA A 74 20.99 -2.87 -18.10
CA ALA A 74 22.16 -3.71 -18.30
C ALA A 74 22.69 -3.46 -19.73
N ILE A 75 23.72 -2.64 -19.86
CA ILE A 75 24.61 -2.68 -21.01
C ILE A 75 25.98 -3.09 -20.48
N GLU A 76 26.17 -4.40 -20.51
CA GLU A 76 27.46 -5.05 -20.63
C GLU A 76 28.25 -4.43 -21.80
N THR A 77 29.58 -4.41 -21.68
CA THR A 77 30.60 -4.18 -22.74
C THR A 77 30.85 -2.75 -23.25
N ALA A 78 31.98 -2.17 -22.84
CA ALA A 78 33.18 -2.04 -23.68
C ALA A 78 34.46 -1.88 -22.82
#